data_AF-A0A8T1HGI0-F1
#
_entry.id   AF-A0A8T1HGI0-F1
#
_cell.length_a   1.000
_cell.length_b   1.000
_cell.length_c   1.000
_cell.angle_alpha   90.00
_cell.angle_beta   90.00
_cell.angle_gamma   90.00
#
_symmetry.space_group_name_H-M   'P 1'
#
loop_
_entity.id
_entity.type
_entity.pdbx_description
1 polymer ?
#
loop_
_entity_poly.entity_id
_entity_poly.type
_entity_poly.pdbx_seq_one_letter_code
_entity_poly.pdbx_strand_id
1 'polypeptide(L)'
;MQEEALPTVHRCSAVSGLRLNVAKSTAIRLGQDKVGDGCGDSESEHRDTNQVAETKLTRCLGHMTGPEDTVGAAWTKAFEALTVRLALAVRKTNSAQERAMIARVIIVPKLLFVARHA
;
A
#
# COMPACT_ATOMS: atom_id res chain seq x y z
N MET A 1 -17.89 5.56 9.25
CA MET A 1 -17.85 4.83 7.97
C MET A 1 -17.32 3.40 8.12
N GLN A 2 -16.16 3.17 8.76
CA GLN A 2 -15.61 1.82 8.96
C GLN A 2 -16.54 0.89 9.76
N GLU A 3 -17.17 1.42 10.80
CA GLU A 3 -18.11 0.67 11.66
C GLU A 3 -19.35 0.14 10.91
N GLU A 4 -19.75 0.78 9.81
CA GLU A 4 -20.88 0.36 8.98
C GLU A 4 -20.45 -0.55 7.80
N ALA A 5 -19.24 -0.32 7.27
CA ALA A 5 -18.72 -1.06 6.13
C ALA A 5 -18.31 -2.49 6.51
N LEU A 6 -17.59 -2.67 7.61
CA LEU A 6 -17.12 -3.99 8.06
C LEU A 6 -18.24 -5.01 8.32
N PRO A 7 -19.34 -4.71 9.04
CA PRO A 7 -20.42 -5.67 9.24
C PRO A 7 -21.13 -6.02 7.93
N THR A 8 -21.20 -5.08 6.98
CA THR A 8 -21.78 -5.34 5.65
C THR A 8 -20.91 -6.28 4.83
N VAL A 9 -19.60 -6.05 4.79
CA VAL A 9 -18.65 -6.95 4.14
C VAL A 9 -18.67 -8.33 4.81
N HIS A 10 -18.76 -8.40 6.13
CA HIS A 10 -18.85 -9.67 6.86
C HIS A 10 -20.12 -10.46 6.49
N ARG A 11 -21.28 -9.79 6.37
CA ARG A 11 -22.52 -10.43 5.88
C ARG A 11 -22.38 -11.00 4.47
N CYS A 12 -21.80 -10.25 3.54
CA CYS A 12 -21.57 -10.74 2.17
C CYS A 12 -20.54 -11.88 2.11
N SER A 13 -19.51 -11.81 2.95
CA SER A 13 -18.49 -12.85 3.10
C SER A 13 -19.12 -14.16 3.59
N ALA A 14 -20.07 -14.09 4.53
CA ALA A 14 -20.78 -15.26 5.05
C ALA A 14 -21.63 -15.95 3.97
N VAL A 15 -22.32 -15.19 3.11
CA VAL A 15 -23.11 -15.75 1.98
C VAL A 15 -22.21 -16.46 0.97
N SER A 16 -21.01 -15.95 0.74
CA SER A 16 -20.05 -16.53 -0.22
C SER A 16 -19.16 -17.63 0.36
N GLY A 17 -19.20 -17.88 1.67
CA GLY A 17 -18.29 -18.80 2.37
C GLY A 17 -16.83 -18.33 2.39
N LEU A 18 -16.54 -17.10 1.97
CA LEU A 18 -15.21 -16.51 1.99
C LEU A 18 -14.89 -15.94 3.36
N ARG A 19 -13.60 -15.76 3.67
CA ARG A 19 -13.14 -15.12 4.91
C ARG A 19 -12.29 -13.89 4.59
N LEU A 20 -12.56 -12.79 5.28
CA LEU A 20 -11.79 -11.57 5.16
C LEU A 20 -10.43 -11.72 5.87
N ASN A 21 -9.35 -11.36 5.17
CA ASN A 21 -8.03 -11.27 5.79
C ASN A 21 -7.84 -9.89 6.42
N VAL A 22 -8.26 -9.77 7.69
CA VAL A 22 -8.19 -8.53 8.47
C VAL A 22 -6.77 -7.97 8.54
N ALA A 23 -5.75 -8.83 8.60
CA ALA A 23 -4.35 -8.42 8.67
C ALA A 23 -3.83 -7.73 7.38
N LYS A 24 -4.49 -7.95 6.23
CA LYS A 24 -4.18 -7.27 4.96
C LYS A 24 -5.21 -6.21 4.58
N SER A 25 -6.33 -6.14 5.30
CA SER A 25 -7.35 -5.13 5.10
C SER A 25 -6.94 -3.86 5.82
N THR A 26 -7.15 -2.72 5.18
CA THR A 26 -6.89 -1.39 5.76
C THR A 26 -8.02 -0.46 5.35
N ALA A 27 -8.49 0.36 6.27
CA ALA A 27 -9.43 1.43 5.97
C ALA A 27 -8.64 2.68 5.60
N ILE A 28 -9.04 3.34 4.52
CA ILE A 28 -8.33 4.50 3.97
C ILE A 28 -9.36 5.49 3.50
N ARG A 29 -9.16 6.75 3.89
CA ARG A 29 -9.94 7.88 3.39
C ARG A 29 -9.45 8.23 1.98
N LEU A 30 -10.35 8.11 1.00
CA LEU A 30 -10.10 8.51 -0.39
C LEU A 30 -10.79 9.85 -0.64
N GLY A 31 -10.02 10.86 -1.03
CA GLY A 31 -10.51 12.22 -1.34
C GLY A 31 -10.08 13.28 -0.32
N GLN A 32 -10.12 14.54 -0.75
CA GLN A 32 -9.99 15.70 0.12
C GLN A 32 -11.38 16.18 0.51
N ASP A 33 -11.75 16.03 1.78
CA ASP A 33 -12.80 16.88 2.34
C ASP A 33 -12.21 18.29 2.40
N LYS A 34 -12.61 19.18 1.49
CA LYS A 34 -12.50 20.61 1.78
C LYS A 34 -13.54 20.95 2.84
N VAL A 35 -13.27 20.63 4.10
CA VAL A 35 -14.04 21.19 5.23
C VAL A 35 -13.07 21.49 6.36
N GLY A 36 -13.25 22.67 6.94
CA GLY A 36 -12.35 23.32 7.88
C GLY A 36 -12.00 22.50 9.12
N ASP A 37 -10.96 23.05 9.75
CA ASP A 37 -10.47 22.76 11.08
C ASP A 37 -11.60 22.39 12.06
N GLY A 38 -11.47 21.20 12.63
CA GLY A 38 -12.47 20.57 13.48
C GLY A 38 -11.80 19.48 14.30
N CYS A 39 -10.98 19.93 15.26
CA CYS A 39 -10.41 19.15 16.35
C CYS A 39 -11.47 18.27 17.03
N GLY A 40 -11.12 17.03 17.34
CA GLY A 40 -11.98 16.10 18.07
C GLY A 40 -11.32 14.75 18.28
N ASP A 41 -10.23 14.73 19.04
CA ASP A 41 -9.79 13.51 19.73
C ASP A 41 -10.92 13.06 20.66
N SER A 42 -11.28 11.78 20.59
CA SER A 42 -11.99 11.11 21.68
C SER A 42 -11.62 9.65 21.70
N GLU A 43 -11.03 9.28 22.84
CA GLU A 43 -10.45 7.98 23.16
C GLU A 43 -11.52 6.90 23.42
N SER A 44 -11.24 5.73 22.85
CA SER A 44 -11.54 4.35 23.29
C SER A 44 -12.83 4.00 24.04
N GLU A 45 -13.55 3.00 23.51
CA GLU A 45 -14.09 1.91 24.34
C GLU A 45 -13.82 0.53 23.72
N HIS A 46 -13.40 -0.41 24.58
CA HIS A 46 -13.09 -1.80 24.28
C HIS A 46 -14.28 -2.57 23.70
N ARG A 47 -14.13 -3.07 22.47
CA ARG A 47 -14.80 -4.31 22.02
C ARG A 47 -13.84 -5.14 21.19
N ASP A 48 -13.71 -6.42 21.56
CA ASP A 48 -13.05 -7.49 20.82
C ASP A 48 -13.70 -7.69 19.45
N THR A 49 -13.45 -6.75 18.57
CA THR A 49 -13.80 -6.79 17.17
C THR A 49 -12.48 -6.66 16.44
N ASN A 50 -12.26 -7.55 15.47
CA ASN A 50 -11.17 -7.49 14.52
C ASN A 50 -11.17 -6.10 13.83
N GLN A 51 -10.59 -5.10 14.47
CA GLN A 51 -10.54 -3.73 13.98
C GLN A 51 -9.51 -3.71 12.86
N VAL A 52 -9.98 -3.32 11.67
CA VAL A 52 -9.11 -3.01 10.55
C VAL A 52 -8.38 -1.72 10.89
N ALA A 53 -7.05 -1.72 10.79
CA ALA A 53 -6.27 -0.53 11.06
C ALA A 53 -6.60 0.57 10.04
N GLU A 54 -6.86 1.78 10.52
CA GLU A 54 -6.93 2.96 9.67
C GLU A 54 -5.51 3.40 9.34
N THR A 55 -5.17 3.43 8.06
CA THR A 55 -3.83 3.79 7.61
C THR A 55 -3.92 4.94 6.62
N LYS A 56 -3.05 5.94 6.77
CA LYS A 56 -3.00 7.08 5.85
C LYS A 56 -2.53 6.68 4.45
N LEU A 57 -1.77 5.60 4.33
CA LEU A 57 -1.15 5.21 3.07
C LEU A 57 -1.08 3.68 2.95
N THR A 58 -1.61 3.13 1.85
CA THR A 58 -1.47 1.71 1.52
C THR A 58 -1.00 1.51 0.09
N ARG A 59 -0.74 0.25 -0.26
CA ARG A 59 -0.52 -0.18 -1.64
C ARG A 59 -1.74 -0.94 -2.17
N CYS A 60 -2.40 -0.39 -3.20
CA CYS A 60 -3.45 -1.08 -3.94
C CYS A 60 -2.99 -1.34 -5.39
N LEU A 61 -3.01 -2.60 -5.83
CA LEU A 61 -2.60 -3.01 -7.20
C LEU A 61 -1.20 -2.53 -7.63
N GLY A 62 -0.29 -2.40 -6.66
CA GLY A 62 1.07 -1.90 -6.91
C GLY A 62 1.20 -0.37 -6.85
N HIS A 63 0.09 0.35 -6.80
CA HIS A 63 0.02 1.81 -6.69
C HIS A 63 -0.07 2.26 -5.22
N MET A 64 0.46 3.44 -4.91
CA MET A 64 0.32 4.01 -3.57
C MET A 64 -1.03 4.73 -3.49
N THR A 65 -1.77 4.52 -2.42
CA THR A 65 -3.12 5.05 -2.26
C THR A 65 -3.28 5.62 -0.87
N GLY A 66 -3.68 6.88 -0.80
CA GLY A 66 -3.85 7.64 0.43
C GLY A 66 -4.28 9.08 0.11
N PRO A 67 -4.65 9.88 1.13
CA PRO A 67 -5.00 11.28 0.95
C PRO A 67 -3.76 12.19 0.87
N GLU A 68 -2.59 11.68 1.25
CA GLU A 68 -1.30 12.39 1.19
C GLU A 68 -0.64 12.26 -0.21
N ASP A 69 0.53 12.87 -0.41
CA ASP A 69 1.28 12.78 -1.67
C ASP A 69 1.69 11.33 -1.98
N THR A 70 0.90 10.68 -2.84
CA THR A 70 1.13 9.32 -3.30
C THR A 70 2.31 9.22 -4.25
N VAL A 71 2.69 10.32 -4.92
CA VAL A 71 3.77 10.36 -5.92
C VAL A 71 5.11 10.18 -5.21
N GLY A 72 5.39 11.04 -4.22
CA GLY A 72 6.62 10.97 -3.43
C GLY A 72 6.78 9.64 -2.70
N ALA A 73 5.68 9.10 -2.15
CA ALA A 73 5.68 7.80 -1.52
C ALA A 73 5.95 6.64 -2.50
N ALA A 74 5.40 6.71 -3.71
CA ALA A 74 5.61 5.71 -4.76
C ALA A 74 7.08 5.67 -5.19
N TRP A 75 7.69 6.84 -5.42
CA TRP A 75 9.10 6.96 -5.75
C TRP A 75 10.01 6.47 -4.62
N THR A 76 9.75 6.89 -3.37
CA THR A 76 10.53 6.43 -2.20
C THR A 76 10.54 4.90 -2.10
N LYS A 77 9.37 4.26 -2.20
CA LYS A 77 9.26 2.79 -2.20
C LYS A 77 9.92 2.14 -3.40
N ALA A 78 9.91 2.80 -4.56
CA ALA A 78 10.60 2.31 -5.76
C ALA A 78 12.11 2.32 -5.56
N PHE A 79 12.67 3.39 -4.99
CA PHE A 79 14.09 3.52 -4.66
C PHE A 79 14.53 2.52 -3.60
N GLU A 80 13.78 2.33 -2.52
CA GLU A 80 14.07 1.29 -1.52
C GLU A 80 14.17 -0.09 -2.17
N ALA A 81 13.19 -0.45 -3.00
CA ALA A 81 13.17 -1.74 -3.68
C ALA A 81 14.28 -1.86 -4.75
N LEU A 82 14.67 -0.75 -5.37
CA LEU A 82 15.78 -0.68 -6.32
C LEU A 82 17.11 -0.97 -5.60
N THR A 83 17.36 -0.29 -4.48
CA THR A 83 18.57 -0.45 -3.67
C THR A 83 18.79 -1.91 -3.28
N VAL A 84 17.74 -2.57 -2.77
CA VAL A 84 17.81 -3.99 -2.41
C VAL A 84 18.11 -4.88 -3.62
N ARG A 85 17.48 -4.62 -4.77
CA ARG A 85 17.72 -5.41 -6.00
C ARG A 85 19.12 -5.21 -6.57
N LEU A 86 19.66 -3.99 -6.55
CA LEU A 86 21.03 -3.72 -6.99
C LEU A 86 22.04 -4.40 -6.06
N ALA A 87 21.85 -4.31 -4.75
CA ALA A 87 22.70 -5.00 -3.78
C ALA A 87 22.67 -6.52 -4.01
N LEU A 88 21.49 -7.09 -4.27
CA LEU A 88 21.35 -8.50 -4.58
C LEU A 88 22.02 -8.87 -5.92
N ALA A 89 21.89 -8.03 -6.95
CA ALA A 89 22.51 -8.26 -8.25
C ALA A 89 24.05 -8.27 -8.14
N VAL A 90 24.64 -7.33 -7.40
CA VAL A 90 26.09 -7.30 -7.13
C VAL A 90 26.56 -8.58 -6.43
N ARG A 91 25.79 -9.08 -5.45
CA ARG A 91 26.16 -10.29 -4.71
C ARG A 91 26.00 -11.59 -5.51
N LYS A 92 25.11 -11.61 -6.51
CA LYS A 92 24.74 -12.84 -7.24
C LYS A 92 25.37 -12.97 -8.63
N THR A 93 26.01 -11.92 -9.14
CA THR A 93 26.57 -11.91 -10.49
C THR A 93 28.02 -11.47 -10.47
N ASN A 94 28.82 -12.05 -11.35
CA ASN A 94 30.26 -11.81 -11.39
C ASN A 94 30.61 -10.70 -12.38
N SER A 95 29.81 -10.52 -13.45
CA SER A 95 30.10 -9.55 -14.50
C SER A 95 29.18 -8.32 -14.47
N ALA A 96 29.68 -7.20 -15.00
CA ALA A 96 28.88 -6.00 -15.19
C ALA A 96 27.76 -6.20 -16.22
N GLN A 97 27.99 -7.03 -17.25
CA GLN A 97 27.01 -7.36 -18.28
C GLN A 97 25.78 -8.06 -17.70
N GLU A 98 25.97 -9.05 -16.81
CA GLU A 98 24.86 -9.73 -16.13
C GLU A 98 24.05 -8.76 -15.26
N ARG A 99 24.73 -7.86 -14.54
CA ARG A 99 24.05 -6.80 -13.75
C ARG A 99 23.24 -5.87 -14.64
N ALA A 100 23.78 -5.46 -15.79
CA ALA A 100 23.08 -4.63 -16.75
C ALA A 100 21.83 -5.34 -17.33
N MET A 101 21.93 -6.65 -17.60
CA MET A 101 20.79 -7.46 -18.04
C MET A 101 19.70 -7.54 -16.97
N ILE A 102 20.07 -7.80 -15.71
CA ILE A 102 19.13 -7.81 -14.58
C ILE A 102 18.46 -6.45 -14.42
N ALA A 103 19.23 -5.37 -14.52
CA ALA A 103 18.70 -4.02 -14.44
C ALA A 103 17.67 -3.75 -15.54
N ARG A 104 17.99 -4.14 -16.79
CA ARG A 104 17.08 -3.99 -17.92
C ARG A 104 15.77 -4.76 -17.75
N VAL A 105 15.82 -5.98 -17.21
CA VAL A 105 14.65 -6.88 -17.14
C VAL A 105 13.78 -6.61 -15.90
N ILE A 106 14.36 -6.17 -14.79
CA ILE A 106 13.64 -6.09 -13.51
C ILE A 106 13.52 -4.64 -13.00
N ILE A 107 14.60 -3.88 -13.07
CA ILE A 107 14.67 -2.54 -12.48
C ILE A 107 13.97 -1.52 -13.39
N VAL A 108 14.35 -1.48 -14.68
CA VAL A 108 13.80 -0.50 -15.64
C VAL A 108 12.27 -0.61 -15.75
N PRO A 109 11.66 -1.81 -15.90
CA PRO A 109 10.20 -1.91 -15.96
C PRO A 109 9.51 -1.43 -14.68
N LYS A 110 10.14 -1.62 -13.51
CA LYS A 110 9.59 -1.15 -12.24
C LYS A 110 9.60 0.38 -12.15
N LEU A 111 10.67 1.02 -12.60
CA LEU A 111 10.76 2.48 -12.68
C LEU A 111 9.76 3.04 -13.69
N LEU A 112 9.62 2.41 -14.85
CA LEU A 112 8.63 2.83 -15.87
C LEU A 112 7.19 2.69 -15.36
N PHE A 113 6.87 1.62 -14.62
CA PHE A 113 5.56 1.49 -13.99
C PHE A 113 5.29 2.63 -13.01
N VAL A 114 6.25 2.97 -12.16
CA VAL A 114 6.10 4.07 -11.20
C VAL A 114 5.99 5.40 -11.95
N ALA A 115 6.84 5.68 -12.94
CA ALA A 115 6.77 6.90 -13.73
C ALA A 115 5.45 7.08 -14.49
N ARG A 116 4.80 5.99 -14.91
CA ARG A 116 3.52 6.03 -15.62
C ARG A 116 2.33 6.27 -14.69
N HIS A 117 2.41 5.75 -13.47
CA HIS A 117 1.25 5.66 -12.59
C HIS A 117 1.32 6.58 -11.39
N ALA A 118 2.51 6.99 -10.94
CA ALA A 118 2.74 7.91 -9.82
C ALA A 118 2.32 9.33 -10.16
#